data_AF-A0A9E2Q8B9-F1
#
_entry.id   AF-A0A9E2Q8B9-F1
#
_cell.length_a   1.000
_cell.length_b   1.000
_cell.length_c   1.000
_cell.angle_alpha   90.00
_cell.angle_beta   90.00
_cell.angle_gamma   90.00
#
_symmetry.space_group_name_H-M   'P 1'
#
loop_
_entity.id
_entity.type
_entity.pdbx_description
1 polymer ?
#
loop_
_entity_poly.entity_id
_entity_poly.type
_entity_poly.pdbx_seq_one_letter_code
_entity_poly.pdbx_strand_id
1 'polypeptide(L)'
;LESRVTILGYVQRGGAPCAADRLLATRLGAAAADLVADGQFGVMVAARGDGTEAVPLSQVAGKIKLVPSDHDWVAAARKVGTGLGD
;
A
#
# COMPACT_ATOMS: atom_id res chain seq x y z
N LEU A 1 7.90 35.82 -8.54
CA LEU A 1 7.56 34.56 -7.84
C LEU A 1 8.76 34.22 -6.97
N GLU A 2 8.61 34.12 -5.66
CA GLU A 2 9.66 33.59 -4.78
C GLU A 2 9.37 32.11 -4.53
N SER A 3 10.36 31.23 -4.73
CA SER A 3 10.21 29.78 -4.58
C SER A 3 11.25 29.21 -3.63
N ARG A 4 10.85 28.23 -2.82
CA ARG A 4 11.74 27.41 -1.99
C ARG A 4 11.57 25.95 -2.35
N VAL A 5 12.66 25.19 -2.28
CA VAL A 5 12.68 23.75 -2.52
C VAL A 5 13.00 23.06 -1.21
N THR A 6 12.29 21.97 -0.93
CA THR A 6 12.56 21.10 0.21
C THR A 6 12.53 19.66 -0.26
N ILE A 7 13.57 18.90 0.08
CA ILE A 7 13.68 17.47 -0.22
C ILE A 7 13.53 16.74 1.11
N LEU A 8 12.41 16.05 1.30
CA LEU A 8 12.06 15.40 2.58
C LEU A 8 13.01 14.26 2.96
N GLY A 9 13.42 13.44 1.98
CA GLY A 9 14.35 12.33 2.22
C GLY A 9 13.83 11.28 3.21
N TYR A 10 14.70 10.81 4.10
CA TYR A 10 14.44 9.67 4.99
C TYR A 10 13.33 9.88 6.03
N VAL A 11 12.93 11.13 6.29
CA VAL A 11 11.85 11.42 7.25
C VAL A 11 10.54 10.73 6.88
N GLN A 12 10.30 10.47 5.58
CA GLN A 12 9.09 9.81 5.07
C GLN A 12 9.02 8.30 5.39
N ARG A 13 10.13 7.68 5.81
CA ARG A 13 10.18 6.27 6.23
C ARG A 13 10.41 6.09 7.74
N GLY A 14 10.51 7.20 8.47
CA GLY A 14 10.69 7.21 9.92
C GLY A 14 9.40 7.59 10.66
N GLY A 15 9.53 7.76 11.98
CA GLY A 15 8.41 8.11 12.85
C GLY A 15 7.65 6.89 13.37
N ALA A 16 6.78 7.12 14.36
CA ALA A 16 5.92 6.07 14.90
C ALA A 16 4.76 5.79 13.93
N PRO A 17 4.38 4.52 13.72
CA PRO A 17 3.26 4.17 12.84
C PRO A 17 1.96 4.81 13.33
N CYS A 18 1.14 5.26 12.38
CA CYS A 18 -0.16 5.85 12.71
C CYS A 18 -1.15 4.77 13.17
N ALA A 19 -2.33 5.18 13.65
CA ALA A 19 -3.35 4.24 14.13
C ALA A 19 -3.79 3.25 13.04
N ALA A 20 -3.95 3.71 11.80
CA ALA A 20 -4.32 2.87 10.67
C ALA A 20 -3.25 1.82 10.35
N ASP A 21 -1.97 2.20 10.36
CA ASP A 21 -0.87 1.26 10.13
C ASP A 21 -0.82 0.17 11.21
N ARG A 22 -1.04 0.54 12.47
CA ARG A 22 -1.07 -0.41 13.58
C ARG A 22 -2.21 -1.41 13.44
N LEU A 23 -3.42 -0.92 13.16
CA LEU A 23 -4.59 -1.79 12.95
C LEU A 23 -4.38 -2.72 11.75
N LEU A 24 -3.86 -2.19 10.64
CA LEU A 24 -3.55 -2.96 9.44
C LEU A 24 -2.53 -4.06 9.74
N ALA A 25 -1.41 -3.71 10.39
CA ALA A 25 -0.34 -4.65 10.73
C ALA A 25 -0.84 -5.76 11.67
N THR A 26 -1.61 -5.42 12.71
CA THR A 26 -2.20 -6.40 13.63
C THR A 26 -3.14 -7.35 12.88
N ARG A 27 -4.03 -6.83 12.04
CA ARG A 27 -4.98 -7.66 11.27
C ARG A 27 -4.27 -8.61 10.31
N LEU A 28 -3.29 -8.10 9.55
CA LEU A 28 -2.51 -8.93 8.62
C LEU A 28 -1.68 -9.98 9.35
N GLY A 29 -1.03 -9.61 10.45
CA GLY A 29 -0.19 -10.51 11.24
C GLY A 29 -0.99 -11.63 11.91
N ALA A 30 -2.16 -11.32 12.47
CA ALA A 30 -3.06 -12.32 13.06
C ALA A 30 -3.52 -13.34 12.00
N ALA A 31 -4.05 -12.87 10.87
CA ALA A 31 -4.47 -13.75 9.78
C ALA A 31 -3.31 -14.59 9.21
N ALA A 32 -2.09 -14.04 9.15
CA ALA A 32 -0.92 -14.80 8.73
C ALA A 32 -0.57 -15.92 9.73
N ALA A 33 -0.67 -15.66 11.03
CA ALA A 33 -0.43 -16.66 12.07
C ALA A 33 -1.45 -17.80 12.00
N ASP A 34 -2.73 -17.48 11.80
CA ASP A 34 -3.81 -18.48 11.63
C ASP A 34 -3.53 -19.39 10.42
N LEU A 35 -3.18 -18.81 9.26
CA LEU A 35 -2.84 -19.59 8.06
C LEU A 35 -1.64 -20.52 8.27
N VAL A 36 -0.62 -20.06 9.00
CA VAL A 36 0.55 -20.88 9.35
C VAL A 36 0.14 -22.03 10.27
N ALA A 37 -0.73 -21.79 11.26
CA ALA A 37 -1.24 -22.83 12.15
C ALA A 37 -2.05 -23.89 11.37
N ASP A 38 -2.78 -23.46 10.34
CA ASP A 38 -3.53 -24.34 9.43
C ASP A 38 -2.67 -25.02 8.36
N GLY A 39 -1.35 -24.81 8.35
CA GLY A 39 -0.42 -25.40 7.38
C GLY A 39 -0.53 -24.82 5.96
N GLN A 40 -1.14 -23.64 5.81
CA GLN A 40 -1.30 -22.97 4.53
C GLN A 40 -0.10 -22.06 4.25
N PHE A 41 0.79 -22.52 3.37
CA PHE A 41 2.01 -21.80 2.99
C PHE A 41 1.98 -21.36 1.53
N GLY A 42 2.95 -20.52 1.14
CA GLY A 42 3.08 -20.05 -0.25
C GLY A 42 2.06 -18.97 -0.65
N VAL A 43 1.46 -18.30 0.35
CA VAL A 43 0.47 -17.23 0.17
C VAL A 43 0.93 -15.94 0.85
N MET A 44 0.48 -14.81 0.33
CA MET A 44 0.55 -13.49 0.94
C MET A 44 -0.82 -13.16 1.53
N VAL A 45 -0.86 -12.57 2.73
CA VAL A 45 -2.10 -12.02 3.29
C VAL A 45 -2.34 -10.62 2.72
N ALA A 46 -3.42 -10.45 1.97
CA ALA A 46 -3.85 -9.16 1.43
C ALA A 46 -4.98 -8.57 2.29
N ALA A 47 -4.97 -7.26 2.50
CA ALA A 47 -6.15 -6.56 3.00
C ALA A 47 -7.14 -6.31 1.85
N ARG A 48 -8.40 -6.71 2.02
CA ARG A 48 -9.48 -6.47 1.04
C ARG A 48 -10.72 -5.98 1.75
N GLY A 49 -11.08 -4.71 1.51
CA GLY A 49 -12.10 -4.03 2.30
C GLY A 49 -11.78 -4.09 3.79
N ASP A 50 -12.75 -4.56 4.57
CA ASP A 50 -12.61 -4.70 6.03
C ASP A 50 -11.94 -6.03 6.45
N GLY A 51 -11.70 -6.95 5.52
CA GLY A 51 -11.15 -8.28 5.79
C GLY A 51 -9.73 -8.53 5.27
N THR A 52 -9.33 -9.79 5.38
CA THR A 52 -8.06 -10.32 4.85
C THR A 52 -8.30 -11.52 3.95
N GLU A 53 -7.43 -11.72 2.97
CA GLU A 53 -7.49 -12.82 2.00
C GLU A 53 -6.10 -13.41 1.78
N ALA A 54 -6.02 -14.74 1.66
CA ALA A 54 -4.80 -15.42 1.24
C ALA A 54 -4.68 -15.40 -0.29
N VAL A 55 -3.61 -14.80 -0.80
CA VAL A 55 -3.33 -14.70 -2.24
C VAL A 55 -2.08 -15.50 -2.56
N PRO A 56 -2.11 -16.47 -3.51
CA PRO A 56 -0.94 -17.24 -3.87
C PRO A 56 0.24 -16.37 -4.30
N LEU A 57 1.45 -16.65 -3.79
CA LEU A 57 2.64 -15.89 -4.13
C LEU A 57 2.94 -15.91 -5.64
N SER A 58 2.60 -17.00 -6.33
CA SER A 58 2.71 -17.11 -7.79
C SER A 58 1.91 -16.06 -8.57
N GLN A 59 0.86 -15.50 -7.96
CA GLN A 59 0.05 -14.46 -8.58
C GLN A 59 0.62 -13.05 -8.40
N VAL A 60 1.46 -12.82 -7.38
CA VAL A 60 1.93 -11.48 -6.99
C VAL A 60 3.43 -11.29 -7.11
N ALA A 61 4.23 -12.35 -6.97
CA ALA A 61 5.68 -12.29 -7.05
C ALA A 61 6.12 -11.80 -8.44
N GLY A 62 7.03 -10.83 -8.46
CA GLY A 62 7.55 -10.24 -9.69
C GLY A 62 6.57 -9.29 -10.41
N LYS A 63 5.38 -9.02 -9.85
CA LYS A 63 4.42 -8.09 -10.44
C LYS A 63 4.37 -6.77 -9.67
N ILE A 64 4.36 -5.67 -10.40
CA ILE A 64 4.16 -4.33 -9.84
C ILE A 64 2.71 -3.93 -10.09
N LYS A 65 2.00 -3.53 -9.04
CA LYS A 65 0.66 -2.95 -9.16
C LYS A 65 0.79 -1.49 -9.59
N LEU A 66 0.74 -1.25 -10.90
CA LEU A 66 0.73 0.09 -11.47
C LEU A 66 -0.61 0.78 -11.22
N VAL A 67 -0.58 2.11 -11.14
CA VAL A 67 -1.80 2.94 -11.11
C VAL A 67 -2.26 3.12 -12.56
N PRO A 68 -3.51 2.79 -12.91
CA PRO A 68 -4.05 3.05 -14.25
C PRO A 68 -4.05 4.55 -14.57
N SER A 69 -3.74 4.92 -15.80
CA SER A 69 -3.70 6.33 -16.23
C SER A 69 -5.09 6.99 -16.26
N ASP A 70 -6.14 6.19 -16.39
CA ASP A 70 -7.55 6.57 -16.37
C ASP A 70 -8.19 6.48 -14.97
N HIS A 71 -7.40 6.23 -13.93
CA HIS A 71 -7.92 6.12 -12.57
C HIS A 71 -8.49 7.45 -12.05
N ASP A 72 -9.61 7.40 -11.33
CA ASP A 72 -10.32 8.60 -10.83
C ASP A 72 -9.42 9.57 -10.03
N TRP A 73 -8.46 9.04 -9.28
CA TRP A 73 -7.49 9.85 -8.53
C TRP A 73 -6.53 10.62 -9.44
N VAL A 74 -6.14 10.05 -10.57
CA VAL A 74 -5.33 10.76 -11.58
C VAL A 74 -6.16 11.89 -12.18
N ALA A 75 -7.42 11.62 -12.54
CA ALA A 75 -8.34 12.65 -13.03
C ALA A 75 -8.57 13.77 -11.98
N ALA A 76 -8.76 13.41 -10.71
CA ALA A 76 -8.94 14.36 -9.62
C ALA A 76 -7.70 15.24 -9.40
N ALA A 77 -6.50 14.64 -9.42
CA ALA A 77 -5.24 15.36 -9.30
C ALA A 77 -5.07 16.42 -10.41
N ARG A 78 -5.39 16.06 -11.66
CA ARG A 78 -5.34 17.02 -12.78
C ARG A 78 -6.35 18.14 -12.66
N LYS A 79 -7.57 17.85 -12.17
CA LYS A 79 -8.62 18.86 -11.95
C LYS A 79 -8.21 19.95 -10.96
N VAL A 80 -7.34 19.64 -10.00
CA VAL A 80 -6.80 20.63 -9.04
C VAL A 80 -5.45 21.21 -9.47
N GLY A 81 -5.02 20.95 -10.71
CA GLY A 81 -3.78 21.51 -11.27
C GLY A 81 -2.50 20.79 -10.83
N THR A 82 -2.58 19.60 -10.25
CA THR A 82 -1.39 18.80 -9.91
C THR A 82 -0.69 18.33 -11.17
N GLY A 83 0.57 18.70 -11.35
CA GLY A 83 1.45 18.14 -12.38
C GLY A 83 1.96 16.76 -11.98
N LEU A 84 1.83 15.76 -12.86
CA LEU A 84 2.30 14.39 -12.62
C LEU A 84 3.64 14.09 -13.30
N GLY A 85 4.18 15.04 -14.06
CA GLY A 85 5.47 14.91 -14.74
C GLY A 85 5.45 14.00 -15.97
N ASP A 86 4.27 13.80 -16.56
CA ASP A 86 4.04 13.14 -17.85
C ASP A 86 3.90 14.12 -19.02
#